data_AF-A0A520I8U1-F1
#
_entry.id   AF-A0A520I8U1-F1
#
_cell.length_a   1.000
_cell.length_b   1.000
_cell.length_c   1.000
_cell.angle_alpha   90.00
_cell.angle_beta   90.00
_cell.angle_gamma   90.00
#
_symmetry.space_group_name_H-M   'P 1'
#
loop_
_entity.id
_entity.type
_entity.pdbx_description
1 polymer ?
#
loop_
_entity_poly.entity_id
_entity_poly.type
_entity_poly.pdbx_seq_one_letter_code
_entity_poly.pdbx_strand_id
1 'polypeptide(L)' 'TGSTLRPRDTAFKSLVADELARTVWPHVEAGKLKPVIDRVFAFADAPAAHARMEAGDHVGKIVLSMT' A
#
# COMPACT_ATOMS: atom_id res chain seq x y z
N THR A 1 -0.54 -15.11 0.29
CA THR A 1 -1.65 -15.54 -0.60
C THR A 1 -2.38 -14.31 -1.11
N GLY A 2 -1.91 -13.75 -2.22
CA GLY A 2 -2.50 -12.54 -2.79
C GLY A 2 -3.95 -12.81 -3.17
N SER A 3 -4.86 -12.02 -2.61
CA SER A 3 -6.23 -11.91 -3.14
C SER A 3 -6.06 -11.59 -4.63
N THR A 4 -6.57 -12.47 -5.50
CA THR A 4 -6.55 -12.23 -6.94
C THR A 4 -7.08 -10.83 -7.20
N LEU A 5 -6.37 -10.05 -8.03
CA LEU A 5 -6.79 -8.71 -8.41
C LEU A 5 -8.12 -8.81 -9.14
N ARG A 6 -9.23 -8.79 -8.40
CA ARG A 6 -10.57 -8.86 -8.96
C ARG A 6 -10.83 -7.53 -9.65
N PRO A 7 -11.01 -7.51 -10.98
CA PRO A 7 -11.33 -6.29 -11.68
C PRO A 7 -12.65 -5.73 -11.11
N ARG A 8 -12.64 -4.42 -10.87
CA ARG A 8 -13.81 -3.63 -10.47
C ARG A 8 -13.90 -2.45 -11.41
N ASP A 9 -15.12 -2.08 -11.78
CA ASP A 9 -15.38 -0.91 -12.60
C ASP A 9 -14.95 0.38 -11.89
N THR A 10 -14.88 1.46 -12.67
CA THR A 10 -14.48 2.78 -12.16
C THR A 10 -15.50 3.34 -11.18
N ALA A 11 -16.80 3.13 -11.41
CA ALA A 11 -17.86 3.66 -10.55
C ALA A 11 -17.76 3.12 -9.12
N PHE A 12 -17.55 1.82 -8.97
CA PHE A 12 -17.31 1.17 -7.69
C PHE A 12 -16.05 1.70 -7.00
N LYS A 13 -14.95 1.85 -7.75
CA LYS A 13 -13.69 2.40 -7.20
C LYS A 13 -13.87 3.84 -6.72
N SER A 14 -14.60 4.67 -7.46
CA SER A 14 -14.91 6.05 -7.05
C SER A 14 -15.72 6.08 -5.77
N LEU A 15 -16.77 5.25 -5.66
CA LEU A 15 -17.56 5.14 -4.43
C LEU A 15 -16.70 4.77 -3.21
N VAL A 16 -15.80 3.80 -3.37
CA VAL A 16 -14.87 3.39 -2.30
C VAL A 16 -13.91 4.52 -1.95
N ALA A 17 -13.35 5.22 -2.94
CA ALA A 17 -12.45 6.34 -2.71
C ALA A 17 -13.13 7.47 -1.92
N ASP A 18 -14.36 7.84 -2.30
CA ASP A 18 -15.15 8.87 -1.62
C ASP A 18 -15.45 8.49 -0.17
N GLU A 19 -15.77 7.22 0.08
CA GLU A 19 -16.02 6.73 1.44
C GLU A 19 -14.74 6.72 2.30
N LEU A 20 -13.61 6.29 1.74
CA LEU A 20 -12.32 6.34 2.41
C LEU A 20 -11.91 7.78 2.73
N ALA A 21 -12.15 8.73 1.81
CA ALA A 21 -11.88 10.15 2.03
C ALA A 21 -12.69 10.69 3.23
N ARG A 22 -13.98 10.35 3.33
CA ARG A 22 -14.84 10.79 4.44
C ARG A 22 -14.50 10.13 5.77
N THR A 23 -14.21 8.83 5.77
CA THR A 23 -14.21 8.03 7.00
C THR A 23 -12.82 7.64 7.49
N VAL A 24 -11.86 7.45 6.58
CA VAL A 24 -10.52 6.94 6.93
C VAL A 24 -9.48 8.05 6.94
N TRP A 25 -9.53 8.96 5.97
CA TRP A 25 -8.52 10.02 5.82
C TRP A 25 -8.33 10.91 7.05
N PRO A 26 -9.39 11.32 7.79
CA PRO A 26 -9.21 12.09 9.02
C PRO A 26 -8.34 11.37 10.08
N HIS A 27 -8.36 10.04 10.11
CA HIS A 27 -7.51 9.26 11.02
C HIS A 27 -6.04 9.24 10.57
N VAL A 28 -5.79 9.28 9.25
CA VAL A 28 -4.44 9.37 8.69
C VAL A 28 -3.85 10.74 9.00
N GLU A 29 -4.60 11.81 8.73
CA GLU A 29 -4.18 13.19 9.00
C GLU A 29 -3.94 13.44 10.50
N ALA A 30 -4.80 12.89 11.37
CA ALA A 30 -4.61 12.94 12.82
C ALA A 30 -3.48 12.02 13.34
N GLY A 31 -2.82 11.25 12.46
CA GLY A 31 -1.76 10.30 12.83
C GLY A 31 -2.25 9.10 13.66
N LYS A 32 -3.56 8.88 13.76
CA LYS A 32 -4.18 7.75 14.46
C LYS A 32 -4.11 6.45 13.65
N LEU A 33 -4.03 6.57 12.33
CA LEU A 33 -3.82 5.47 11.41
C LEU A 33 -2.51 5.68 10.66
N LYS A 34 -1.57 4.74 10.80
CA LYS A 34 -0.27 4.78 10.12
C LYS A 34 0.04 3.42 9.49
N PRO A 35 0.58 3.38 8.26
CA PRO A 35 1.06 2.12 7.70
C PRO A 35 2.29 1.65 8.48
N VAL A 36 2.38 0.34 8.73
CA VAL A 36 3.64 -0.28 9.15
C VAL A 36 4.49 -0.46 7.91
N ILE A 37 5.66 0.17 7.88
CA ILE A 37 6.61 0.09 6.78
C ILE A 37 7.73 -0.88 7.18
N ASP A 38 7.92 -1.93 6.38
CA ASP A 38 9.03 -2.88 6.55
C ASP A 38 10.34 -2.24 6.07
N ARG A 39 10.34 -1.76 4.82
CA ARG A 39 11.50 -1.17 4.18
C ARG A 39 11.12 -0.27 3.01
N VAL A 40 11.93 0.75 2.78
CA VAL A 40 11.88 1.60 1.60
C VAL A 40 13.11 1.31 0.74
N PHE A 41 12.90 1.10 -0.56
CA PHE A 41 13.95 0.92 -1.56
C PHE A 41 13.89 2.07 -2.57
N ALA A 42 15.01 2.41 -3.20
CA ALA A 42 14.96 3.27 -4.38
C ALA A 42 14.19 2.55 -5.50
N PHE A 43 13.53 3.31 -6.39
CA PHE A 43 12.82 2.72 -7.52
C PHE A 43 13.72 1.84 -8.40
N ALA A 44 14.99 2.24 -8.56
CA ALA A 44 16.00 1.47 -9.28
C ALA A 44 16.28 0.09 -8.65
N ASP A 45 16.04 -0.05 -7.34
CA ASP A 45 16.26 -1.27 -6.57
C ASP A 45 15.00 -2.15 -6.45
N ALA A 46 14.03 -1.98 -7.36
CA ALA A 46 12.83 -2.83 -7.42
C ALA A 46 13.13 -4.34 -7.37
N PRO A 47 14.20 -4.87 -8.00
CA PRO A 47 14.56 -6.29 -7.84
C PRO A 47 14.85 -6.70 -6.39
N ALA A 48 15.51 -5.84 -5.62
CA ALA A 48 15.79 -6.10 -4.20
C ALA A 48 14.52 -6.01 -3.34
N ALA A 49 13.60 -5.10 -3.67
CA ALA A 49 12.28 -5.03 -3.03
C ALA A 49 11.48 -6.31 -3.27
N HIS A 50 11.50 -6.87 -4.49
CA HIS A 50 10.90 -8.16 -4.79
C HIS A 50 11.56 -9.30 -4.01
N ALA A 51 12.88 -9.36 -3.95
CA ALA A 51 13.58 -10.39 -3.16
C ALA A 51 13.18 -10.34 -1.67
N ARG A 52 13.03 -9.14 -1.08
CA ARG A 52 12.52 -8.94 0.29
C ARG A 52 11.09 -9.46 0.47
N MET A 53 10.24 -9.27 -0.55
CA MET A 53 8.86 -9.74 -0.54
C MET A 53 8.79 -11.28 -0.61
N GLU A 54 9.53 -11.89 -1.53
CA GLU A 54 9.56 -13.34 -1.75
C GLU A 54 10.16 -14.12 -0.58
N ALA A 55 11.07 -13.52 0.20
CA ALA A 55 11.61 -14.12 1.42
C ALA A 55 10.52 -14.40 2.49
N GLY A 56 9.39 -13.68 2.44
CA GLY A 56 8.20 -13.97 3.25
C GLY A 56 8.24 -13.52 4.72
N ASP A 57 9.36 -13.03 5.23
CA ASP A 57 9.57 -12.54 6.60
C ASP A 57 9.35 -11.02 6.75
N HIS A 58 8.67 -10.37 5.80
CA HIS A 58 8.36 -8.95 5.88
C HIS A 58 7.11 -8.67 6.71
N VAL A 59 7.20 -7.63 7.54
CA VAL A 59 6.07 -7.16 8.35
C VAL A 59 5.68 -5.75 7.90
N GLY A 60 4.50 -5.64 7.28
CA GLY A 60 4.00 -4.37 6.77
C GLY A 60 4.27 -4.19 5.28
N LYS A 61 4.51 -2.94 4.87
CA LYS A 61 4.65 -2.55 3.45
C LYS A 61 6.12 -2.40 3.05
N ILE A 62 6.44 -2.93 1.87
CA ILE A 62 7.67 -2.60 1.14
C ILE A 62 7.33 -1.47 0.16
N VAL A 63 8.08 -0.38 0.20
CA VAL A 63 7.80 0.85 -0.56
C VAL A 63 8.95 1.15 -1.53
N LEU A 64 8.61 1.63 -2.73
CA LEU A 64 9.58 2.18 -3.68
C LEU A 64 9.53 3.71 -3.63
N SER A 65 10.68 4.35 -3.42
CA SER A 65 10.88 5.79 -3.48
C SER A 65 11.32 6.22 -4.88
N MET A 66 10.70 7.27 -5.42
CA MET A 66 11.11 7.91 -6.68
C MET A 66 12.09 9.08 -6.47
N THR A 67 12.22 9.54 -5.23
CA THR A 67 13.27 10.45 -4.76
C THR A 67 14.56 9.72 -4.54
#